data_AF-A0AAJ0WFD1-F1
#
_entry.id   AF-A0AAJ0WFD1-F1
#
_cell.length_a   1.000
_cell.length_b   1.000
_cell.length_c   1.000
_cell.angle_alpha   90.00
_cell.angle_beta   90.00
_cell.angle_gamma   90.00
#
_symmetry.space_group_name_H-M   'P 1'
#
loop_
_entity.id
_entity.type
_entity.pdbx_description
1 polymer ?
#
loop_
_entity_poly.entity_id
_entity_poly.type
_entity_poly.pdbx_seq_one_letter_code
_entity_poly.pdbx_strand_id
1 'polypeptide(L)'
;MKKLILFFTICFSFLSHLNAQSQAPVSNLYKGTIDGKTPITLYIKTEENPCTADLMFASMYRYNKSSKWIQIYPTQNKKAENEFVMVEHDFSGVLILKKTGNTFSGLWISPDTKKQLKVDLKEASMTKKEIESYEKTMERVSFDNNDC
;
A
#
# COMPACT_ATOMS: atom_id res chain seq x y z
N MET A 1 -61.96 -12.06 -10.03
CA MET A 1 -60.73 -11.37 -9.56
C MET A 1 -59.87 -12.33 -8.74
N LYS A 2 -59.12 -13.25 -9.37
CA LYS A 2 -58.27 -14.24 -8.65
C LYS A 2 -56.99 -14.63 -9.41
N LYS A 3 -56.64 -13.93 -10.50
CA LYS A 3 -55.49 -14.25 -11.36
C LYS A 3 -54.38 -13.19 -11.36
N LEU A 4 -54.35 -12.29 -10.37
CA LEU A 4 -53.40 -11.17 -10.34
C LEU A 4 -52.49 -11.17 -9.09
N ILE A 5 -52.27 -12.33 -8.46
CA ILE A 5 -51.41 -12.45 -7.26
C ILE A 5 -50.21 -13.38 -7.48
N LEU A 6 -50.11 -14.03 -8.66
CA LEU A 6 -49.05 -15.02 -8.92
C LEU A 6 -47.92 -14.50 -9.84
N PHE A 7 -47.71 -13.19 -9.91
CA PHE A 7 -46.60 -12.61 -10.70
C PHE A 7 -45.62 -11.76 -9.88
N PHE A 8 -45.89 -11.55 -8.59
CA PHE A 8 -45.02 -10.72 -7.74
C PHE A 8 -43.94 -11.51 -6.99
N THR A 9 -44.02 -12.85 -6.97
CA THR A 9 -43.12 -13.69 -6.15
C THR A 9 -41.87 -14.17 -6.89
N ILE A 10 -41.74 -13.93 -8.20
CA ILE A 10 -40.60 -14.41 -9.02
C ILE A 10 -39.56 -13.30 -9.29
N CYS A 11 -39.83 -12.04 -8.94
CA CYS A 11 -38.85 -10.95 -9.10
C CYS A 11 -37.92 -10.74 -7.89
N PHE A 12 -38.19 -11.35 -6.73
CA PHE A 12 -37.39 -11.13 -5.52
C PHE A 12 -36.24 -12.13 -5.32
N SER A 13 -36.15 -13.19 -6.13
CA SER A 13 -35.11 -14.22 -6.01
C SER A 13 -33.80 -13.90 -6.75
N PHE A 14 -33.69 -12.74 -7.41
CA PHE A 14 -32.47 -12.33 -8.13
C PHE A 14 -31.60 -11.29 -7.39
N LEU A 15 -32.00 -10.84 -6.20
CA LEU A 15 -31.27 -9.81 -5.44
C LEU A 15 -30.31 -10.36 -4.37
N SER A 16 -30.18 -11.68 -4.23
CA SER A 16 -29.40 -12.29 -3.14
C SER A 16 -27.94 -12.62 -3.49
N HIS A 17 -27.46 -12.28 -4.68
CA HIS A 17 -26.03 -12.40 -5.01
C HIS A 17 -25.30 -11.08 -4.69
N LEU A 18 -25.32 -10.68 -3.41
CA LEU A 18 -24.28 -9.82 -2.87
C LEU A 18 -23.00 -10.67 -2.82
N ASN A 19 -22.26 -10.70 -3.94
CA ASN A 19 -20.89 -11.15 -3.92
C ASN A 19 -20.15 -10.26 -2.92
N ALA A 20 -19.74 -10.82 -1.78
CA ALA A 20 -18.64 -10.29 -1.01
C ALA A 20 -17.36 -10.47 -1.85
N GLN A 21 -17.26 -9.73 -2.96
CA GLN A 21 -16.05 -9.64 -3.74
C GLN A 21 -15.13 -8.72 -2.96
N SER A 22 -14.21 -9.32 -2.20
CA SER A 22 -13.05 -8.60 -1.67
C SER A 22 -12.42 -7.83 -2.81
N GLN A 23 -12.16 -6.54 -2.59
CA GLN A 23 -11.57 -5.69 -3.62
C GLN A 23 -10.21 -6.26 -4.01
N ALA A 24 -9.96 -6.33 -5.32
CA ALA A 24 -8.66 -6.79 -5.81
C ALA A 24 -7.55 -5.89 -5.22
N PRO A 25 -6.40 -6.47 -4.82
CA PRO A 25 -5.31 -5.68 -4.26
C PRO A 25 -4.88 -4.57 -5.22
N VAL A 26 -4.62 -3.38 -4.68
CA VAL A 26 -4.19 -2.22 -5.45
C VAL A 26 -2.72 -1.95 -5.18
N SER A 27 -1.93 -1.86 -6.25
CA SER A 27 -0.49 -1.65 -6.19
C SER A 27 -0.11 -0.32 -6.83
N ASN A 28 0.65 0.52 -6.11
CA ASN A 28 1.13 1.81 -6.59
C ASN A 28 2.66 1.90 -6.49
N LEU A 29 3.27 2.62 -7.43
CA LEU A 29 4.69 2.92 -7.43
C LEU A 29 4.89 4.42 -7.27
N TYR A 30 5.78 4.81 -6.38
CA TYR A 30 6.15 6.19 -6.14
C TYR A 30 7.65 6.36 -6.36
N LYS A 31 8.04 7.47 -6.98
CA LYS A 31 9.44 7.85 -7.23
C LYS A 31 9.67 9.28 -6.79
N GLY A 32 10.85 9.56 -6.28
CA GLY A 32 11.21 10.90 -5.85
C GLY A 32 12.52 10.89 -5.09
N THR A 33 12.64 11.71 -4.05
CA THR A 33 13.90 11.92 -3.33
C THR A 33 13.71 12.02 -1.82
N ILE A 34 14.69 11.51 -1.08
CA ILE A 34 15.05 11.99 0.26
C ILE A 34 16.03 13.15 0.07
N ASP A 35 16.01 14.15 0.96
CA ASP A 35 16.91 15.32 1.01
C ASP A 35 16.98 16.22 -0.25
N GLY A 36 16.08 15.97 -1.22
CA GLY A 36 16.07 16.63 -2.53
C GLY A 36 17.12 16.09 -3.50
N LYS A 37 17.98 15.15 -3.11
CA LYS A 37 19.07 14.62 -3.94
C LYS A 37 19.07 13.11 -4.00
N THR A 38 18.84 12.43 -2.88
CA THR A 38 18.93 10.97 -2.78
C THR A 38 17.69 10.32 -3.40
N PRO A 39 17.76 9.72 -4.61
CA PRO A 39 16.57 9.19 -5.27
C PRO A 39 16.06 7.96 -4.52
N ILE A 40 14.74 7.80 -4.45
CA ILE A 40 14.11 6.61 -3.89
C ILE A 40 12.97 6.12 -4.79
N THR A 41 12.73 4.81 -4.73
CA THR A 41 11.55 4.16 -5.31
C THR A 41 10.80 3.45 -4.20
N LEU A 42 9.51 3.71 -4.06
CA LEU A 42 8.61 3.12 -3.09
C LEU A 42 7.53 2.34 -3.84
N TYR A 43 7.34 1.07 -3.50
CA TYR A 43 6.25 0.25 -4.01
C TYR A 43 5.37 -0.15 -2.83
N ILE A 44 4.06 0.08 -2.95
CA ILE A 44 3.07 -0.19 -1.90
C ILE A 44 1.91 -0.99 -2.49
N LYS A 45 1.53 -2.05 -1.79
CA LYS A 45 0.37 -2.89 -2.06
C LYS A 45 -0.64 -2.65 -0.94
N THR A 46 -1.87 -2.37 -1.33
CA THR A 46 -3.02 -2.19 -0.43
C THR A 46 -3.99 -3.34 -0.66
N GLU A 47 -4.40 -4.00 0.41
CA GLU A 47 -5.36 -5.10 0.38
C GLU A 47 -6.28 -5.05 1.60
N GLU A 48 -7.45 -5.66 1.51
CA GLU A 48 -8.34 -5.77 2.66
C GLU A 48 -7.73 -6.70 3.72
N ASN A 49 -7.76 -6.27 4.97
CA ASN A 49 -7.34 -7.09 6.08
C ASN A 49 -8.35 -8.23 6.28
N PRO A 50 -7.90 -9.51 6.24
CA PRO A 50 -8.80 -10.66 6.28
C PRO A 50 -9.53 -10.82 7.62
N CYS A 51 -9.07 -10.15 8.67
CA CYS A 51 -9.62 -10.29 10.02
C CYS A 51 -10.45 -9.08 10.47
N THR A 52 -10.14 -7.88 9.99
CA THR A 52 -10.65 -6.63 10.58
C THR A 52 -11.41 -5.73 9.61
N ALA A 53 -11.54 -6.13 8.34
CA ALA A 53 -12.11 -5.31 7.25
C ALA A 53 -11.42 -3.93 7.03
N ASP A 54 -10.42 -3.59 7.84
CA ASP A 54 -9.52 -2.45 7.66
C ASP A 54 -8.62 -2.67 6.42
N LEU A 55 -8.00 -1.62 5.89
CA LEU A 55 -6.97 -1.75 4.86
C LEU A 55 -5.63 -2.20 5.48
N MET A 56 -4.98 -3.15 4.84
CA MET A 56 -3.62 -3.59 5.13
C MET A 56 -2.66 -3.11 4.04
N PHE A 57 -1.47 -2.69 4.45
CA PHE A 57 -0.44 -2.17 3.56
C PHE A 57 0.82 -3.01 3.66
N ALA A 58 1.27 -3.56 2.54
CA ALA A 58 2.58 -4.18 2.39
C ALA A 58 3.45 -3.27 1.52
N SER A 59 4.69 -3.02 1.91
CA SER A 59 5.52 -2.09 1.17
C SER A 59 7.01 -2.42 1.24
N MET A 60 7.71 -2.00 0.20
CA MET A 60 9.15 -2.02 0.14
C MET A 60 9.63 -0.77 -0.59
N TYR A 61 10.83 -0.31 -0.25
CA TYR A 61 11.45 0.79 -0.96
C TYR A 61 12.94 0.55 -1.16
N ARG A 62 13.55 1.31 -2.06
CA ARG A 62 14.98 1.26 -2.33
C ARG A 62 15.57 2.64 -2.56
N TYR A 63 16.84 2.77 -2.19
CA TYR A 63 17.67 3.92 -2.55
C TYR A 63 18.23 3.76 -3.97
N ASN A 64 18.11 4.81 -4.76
CA ASN A 64 18.71 4.97 -6.08
C ASN A 64 18.40 3.75 -7.01
N LYS A 65 19.36 3.36 -7.85
CA LYS A 65 19.33 2.15 -8.69
C LYS A 65 19.82 0.91 -7.93
N SER A 66 19.80 0.90 -6.59
CA SER A 66 20.18 -0.28 -5.81
C SER A 66 19.32 -1.48 -6.22
N SER A 67 19.95 -2.66 -6.23
CA SER A 67 19.24 -3.94 -6.36
C SER A 67 18.62 -4.38 -5.04
N LYS A 68 19.07 -3.81 -3.90
CA LYS A 68 18.57 -4.15 -2.58
C LYS A 68 17.32 -3.34 -2.25
N TRP A 69 16.23 -4.06 -1.97
CA TRP A 69 14.98 -3.51 -1.45
C TRP A 69 14.96 -3.66 0.07
N ILE A 70 14.35 -2.69 0.72
CA ILE A 70 14.13 -2.63 2.16
C ILE A 70 12.63 -2.81 2.37
N GLN A 71 12.25 -3.82 3.15
CA GLN A 71 10.87 -3.96 3.61
C GLN A 71 10.54 -2.80 4.54
N ILE A 72 9.35 -2.23 4.39
CA ILE A 72 8.83 -1.23 5.32
C ILE A 72 7.44 -1.64 5.75
N TYR A 73 7.05 -1.20 6.94
CA TYR A 73 5.78 -1.52 7.58
C TYR A 73 4.93 -0.24 7.68
N PRO A 74 4.06 0.05 6.70
CA PRO A 74 3.18 1.21 6.75
C PRO A 74 2.07 1.00 7.78
N THR A 75 1.84 2.03 8.59
CA THR A 75 0.68 2.16 9.46
C THR A 75 -0.02 3.46 9.12
N GLN A 76 -1.29 3.37 8.75
CA GLN A 76 -2.14 4.52 8.43
C GLN A 76 -2.70 5.14 9.71
N ASN A 77 -2.75 6.47 9.76
CA ASN A 77 -3.36 7.20 10.86
C ASN A 77 -4.90 7.11 10.78
N LYS A 78 -5.53 6.49 11.79
CA LYS A 78 -7.00 6.33 11.86
C LYS A 78 -7.78 7.64 11.96
N LYS A 79 -7.15 8.75 12.38
CA LYS A 79 -7.79 10.08 12.46
C LYS A 79 -7.59 10.93 11.20
N ALA A 80 -6.57 10.63 10.42
CA ALA A 80 -6.23 11.33 9.19
C ALA A 80 -5.69 10.30 8.20
N GLU A 81 -6.59 9.66 7.46
CA GLU A 81 -6.28 8.49 6.62
C GLU A 81 -5.25 8.77 5.53
N ASN A 82 -4.96 10.03 5.22
CA ASN A 82 -3.89 10.37 4.30
C ASN A 82 -2.51 10.48 4.97
N GLU A 83 -2.38 10.23 6.26
CA GLU A 83 -1.12 10.26 6.98
C GLU A 83 -0.65 8.85 7.34
N PHE A 84 0.64 8.61 7.15
CA PHE A 84 1.25 7.30 7.31
C PHE A 84 2.56 7.43 8.08
N VAL A 85 2.80 6.48 8.97
CA VAL A 85 4.15 6.17 9.46
C VAL A 85 4.60 4.87 8.79
N MET A 86 5.80 4.83 8.24
CA MET A 86 6.36 3.66 7.56
C MET A 86 7.71 3.36 8.20
N VAL A 87 7.80 2.25 8.92
CA VAL A 87 9.01 1.87 9.65
C VAL A 87 9.81 0.91 8.79
N GLU A 88 11.10 1.15 8.61
CA GLU A 88 11.99 0.21 7.93
C GLU A 88 12.23 -1.03 8.77
N HIS A 89 12.40 -2.18 8.11
CA HIS A 89 12.84 -3.40 8.77
C HIS A 89 14.13 -3.19 9.57
N ASP A 90 14.26 -3.89 10.70
CA ASP A 90 15.30 -3.68 11.73
C ASP A 90 15.38 -2.25 12.31
N PHE A 91 14.33 -1.44 12.13
CA PHE A 91 14.29 -0.04 12.59
C PHE A 91 15.51 0.78 12.08
N SER A 92 15.86 0.64 10.80
CA SER A 92 16.95 1.41 10.17
C SER A 92 16.54 2.85 9.77
N GLY A 93 15.25 3.18 9.84
CA GLY A 93 14.71 4.50 9.56
C GLY A 93 13.18 4.52 9.67
N VAL A 94 12.61 5.72 9.73
CA VAL A 94 11.16 5.93 9.75
C VAL A 94 10.77 7.00 8.75
N LEU A 95 9.77 6.74 7.92
CA LEU A 95 9.11 7.75 7.11
C LEU A 95 7.80 8.18 7.77
N ILE A 96 7.60 9.48 7.95
CA ILE A 96 6.30 10.06 8.33
C ILE A 96 5.83 10.88 7.14
N LEU A 97 4.83 10.38 6.41
CA LEU A 97 4.41 10.90 5.12
C LEU A 97 2.92 11.22 5.08
N LYS A 98 2.58 12.27 4.35
CA LYS A 98 1.22 12.65 4.01
C LYS A 98 0.97 12.44 2.52
N LYS A 99 -0.07 11.69 2.19
CA LYS A 99 -0.58 11.51 0.83
C LYS A 99 -1.44 12.72 0.44
N THR A 100 -1.13 13.35 -0.69
CA THR A 100 -1.98 14.39 -1.29
C THR A 100 -2.14 14.10 -2.77
N GLY A 101 -3.33 13.63 -3.16
CA GLY A 101 -3.57 13.11 -4.51
C GLY A 101 -2.64 11.93 -4.83
N ASN A 102 -1.78 12.12 -5.83
CA ASN A 102 -0.80 11.15 -6.31
C ASN A 102 0.62 11.39 -5.77
N THR A 103 0.75 12.13 -4.67
CA THR A 103 2.05 12.44 -4.06
C THR A 103 2.09 12.00 -2.60
N PHE A 104 3.28 11.67 -2.13
CA PHE A 104 3.62 11.55 -0.72
C PHE A 104 4.68 12.59 -0.38
N SER A 105 4.51 13.33 0.71
CA SER A 105 5.53 14.26 1.21
C SER A 105 5.64 14.20 2.72
N GLY A 106 6.82 14.48 3.26
CA GLY A 106 7.05 14.44 4.71
C GLY A 106 8.52 14.32 5.06
N LEU A 107 8.82 13.47 6.05
CA LEU A 107 10.16 13.31 6.61
C LEU A 107 10.59 11.85 6.63
N TRP A 108 11.87 11.63 6.37
CA TRP A 108 12.61 10.45 6.79
C TRP A 108 13.40 10.83 8.05
N ILE A 109 13.35 9.99 9.07
CA ILE A 109 13.98 10.22 10.38
C ILE A 109 14.91 9.05 10.68
N SER A 110 16.15 9.36 11.05
CA SER A 110 17.11 8.32 11.46
C SER A 110 16.69 7.67 12.77
N PRO A 111 17.10 6.41 13.03
CA PRO A 111 16.71 5.69 14.26
C PRO A 111 17.17 6.38 15.55
N ASP A 112 18.28 7.12 15.48
CA ASP A 112 18.82 7.92 16.57
C ASP A 112 18.24 9.34 16.66
N THR A 113 17.27 9.66 15.79
CA THR A 113 16.58 10.96 15.67
C THR A 113 17.44 12.15 15.24
N LYS A 114 18.74 11.97 15.03
CA LYS A 114 19.68 13.07 14.74
C LYS A 114 19.54 13.63 13.32
N LYS A 115 19.03 12.84 12.38
CA LYS A 115 18.81 13.25 10.99
C LYS A 115 17.32 13.24 10.69
N GLN A 116 16.84 14.35 10.15
CA GLN A 116 15.51 14.47 9.59
C GLN A 116 15.66 15.05 8.18
N LEU A 117 15.24 14.28 7.18
CA LEU A 117 15.43 14.60 5.78
C LEU A 117 14.07 14.71 5.11
N LYS A 118 13.87 15.76 4.30
CA LYS A 118 12.64 15.93 3.54
C LYS A 118 12.45 14.78 2.55
N VAL A 119 11.23 14.26 2.46
CA VAL A 119 10.81 13.26 1.48
C VAL A 119 9.77 13.88 0.57
N ASP A 120 9.97 13.75 -0.74
CA ASP A 120 8.99 14.11 -1.76
C ASP A 120 8.91 12.98 -2.78
N LEU A 121 7.71 12.44 -3.00
CA LEU A 121 7.43 11.28 -3.82
C LEU A 121 6.21 11.55 -4.71
N LYS A 122 6.27 11.11 -5.97
CA LYS A 122 5.17 11.20 -6.92
C LYS A 122 4.91 9.84 -7.54
N GLU A 123 3.63 9.54 -7.75
CA GLU A 123 3.20 8.31 -8.37
C GLU A 123 3.76 8.18 -9.80
N ALA A 124 4.15 6.96 -10.15
CA ALA A 124 4.66 6.57 -11.44
C ALA A 124 3.82 5.41 -11.98
N SER A 125 3.59 5.39 -13.29
CA SER A 125 2.92 4.28 -13.95
C SER A 125 3.78 3.01 -13.89
N MET A 126 3.09 1.86 -13.93
CA MET A 126 3.69 0.54 -14.06
C MET A 126 3.02 -0.22 -15.19
N THR A 127 3.81 -1.01 -15.90
CA THR A 127 3.32 -2.09 -16.75
C THR A 127 2.90 -3.29 -15.90
N LYS A 128 2.06 -4.16 -16.44
CA LYS A 128 1.69 -5.42 -15.76
C LYS A 128 2.90 -6.26 -15.37
N LYS A 129 3.90 -6.35 -16.26
CA LYS A 129 5.15 -7.07 -16.00
C LYS A 129 5.96 -6.46 -14.85
N GLU A 130 5.95 -5.15 -14.70
CA GLU A 130 6.58 -4.49 -13.56
C GLU A 130 5.84 -4.80 -12.26
N ILE A 131 4.50 -4.80 -12.27
CA ILE A 131 3.70 -5.17 -11.09
C ILE A 131 4.06 -6.59 -10.64
N GLU A 132 4.00 -7.57 -11.55
CA GLU A 132 4.36 -8.97 -11.25
C GLU A 132 5.81 -9.10 -10.71
N SER A 133 6.74 -8.33 -11.28
CA SER A 133 8.12 -8.31 -10.82
C SER A 133 8.28 -7.71 -9.42
N TYR A 134 7.53 -6.65 -9.09
CA TYR A 134 7.56 -6.05 -7.76
C TYR A 134 6.90 -6.94 -6.72
N GLU A 135 5.79 -7.60 -7.05
CA GLU A 135 5.12 -8.55 -6.15
C GLU A 135 6.04 -9.71 -5.79
N LYS A 136 6.68 -10.34 -6.77
CA LYS A 136 7.68 -11.39 -6.53
C LYS A 136 8.86 -10.91 -5.70
N THR A 137 9.29 -9.66 -5.92
CA THR A 137 10.39 -9.07 -5.14
C THR A 137 9.97 -8.82 -3.70
N MET A 138 8.76 -8.31 -3.47
CA MET A 138 8.21 -8.07 -2.14
C MET A 138 8.06 -9.37 -1.36
N GLU A 139 7.55 -10.43 -2.00
CA GLU A 139 7.45 -11.76 -1.39
C GLU A 139 8.82 -12.28 -0.96
N ARG A 140 9.81 -12.24 -1.86
CA ARG A 140 11.18 -12.65 -1.54
C ARG A 140 11.80 -11.83 -0.41
N VAL A 141 11.65 -10.51 -0.45
CA VAL A 141 12.18 -9.62 0.60
C VAL A 141 11.52 -9.92 1.94
N SER A 142 10.21 -10.18 1.95
CA SER A 142 9.50 -10.56 3.17
C SER A 142 9.93 -11.92 3.69
N PHE A 143 10.17 -12.88 2.79
CA PHE A 143 10.72 -14.20 3.15
C PHE A 143 12.12 -14.05 3.76
N ASP A 144 13.03 -13.37 3.05
CA ASP A 144 14.43 -13.17 3.48
C ASP A 144 14.53 -12.48 4.87
N ASN A 145 13.55 -11.65 5.24
CA ASN A 145 13.54 -10.88 6.49
C ASN A 145 12.76 -11.53 7.64
N ASN A 146 11.82 -12.44 7.36
CA ASN A 146 10.90 -12.96 8.38
C ASN A 146 10.86 -14.50 8.44
N ASP A 147 11.49 -15.20 7.49
CA ASP A 147 11.64 -16.65 7.59
C ASP A 147 12.78 -16.99 8.55
N CYS A 148 12.44 -17.75 9.60
CA CYS A 148 13.31 -18.09 10.72
C CYS A 148 14.06 -19.39 10.50
#